data_AF-T1GVU8-F1
#
_entry.id   AF-T1GVU8-F1
#
_cell.length_a   1.000
_cell.length_b   1.000
_cell.length_c   1.000
_cell.angle_alpha   90.00
_cell.angle_beta   90.00
_cell.angle_gamma   90.00
#
_symmetry.space_group_name_H-M   'P 1'
#
loop_
_entity.id
_entity.type
_entity.pdbx_description
1 polymer ?
#
loop_
_entity_poly.entity_id
_entity_poly.type
_entity_poly.pdbx_seq_one_letter_code
_entity_poly.pdbx_strand_id
1 'polypeptide(L)'
;MFLLKDFENEKLIVKAEVFGVNTRRYSRQFQGIVSNKQICAKGNNGVNPCPGDSGGPLILLDKSNNKSSNILVGIVSFGKGKYCAWGVWPVVYTKVSKYMGWIRKNVDS
;
A
#
# COMPACT_ATOMS: atom_id res chain seq x y z
N MET A 1 -1.37 -11.50 -2.45
CA MET A 1 0.10 -11.36 -2.35
C MET A 1 0.47 -9.99 -2.89
N PHE A 2 1.04 -9.10 -2.06
CA PHE A 2 1.47 -7.76 -2.50
C PHE A 2 2.99 -7.67 -2.45
N LEU A 3 3.57 -7.01 -3.44
CA LEU A 3 5.03 -6.88 -3.60
C LEU A 3 5.39 -5.40 -3.52
N LEU A 4 6.21 -5.03 -2.53
CA LEU A 4 6.99 -3.80 -2.60
C LEU A 4 8.22 -4.10 -3.42
N LYS A 5 8.28 -3.52 -4.61
CA LYS A 5 9.42 -3.65 -5.50
C LYS A 5 10.21 -2.35 -5.48
N ASP A 6 11.53 -2.50 -5.50
CA ASP A 6 12.39 -1.50 -6.10
C ASP A 6 11.99 -1.39 -7.58
N PHE A 7 11.63 -0.21 -8.04
CA PHE A 7 11.28 0.01 -9.44
C PHE A 7 12.52 0.01 -10.34
N GLU A 8 13.69 0.39 -9.83
CA GLU A 8 14.93 0.48 -10.63
C GLU A 8 15.56 -0.90 -10.82
N ASN A 9 15.55 -1.73 -9.77
CA ASN A 9 16.25 -3.02 -9.78
C ASN A 9 15.33 -4.25 -9.83
N GLU A 10 14.01 -4.04 -9.98
CA GLU A 10 12.95 -5.06 -9.88
C GLU A 10 13.00 -5.94 -8.61
N LYS A 11 13.85 -5.59 -7.65
CA LYS A 11 14.11 -6.38 -6.45
C LYS A 11 12.92 -6.30 -5.52
N LEU A 12 12.43 -7.47 -5.11
CA LEU A 12 11.39 -7.56 -4.10
C LEU A 12 11.97 -7.11 -2.74
N ILE A 13 11.60 -5.92 -2.29
CA ILE A 13 12.07 -5.36 -1.01
C ILE A 13 11.26 -5.95 0.13
N VAL A 14 9.93 -6.05 -0.04
CA VAL A 14 9.05 -6.66 0.97
C VAL A 14 7.94 -7.46 0.29
N LYS A 15 7.81 -8.72 0.69
CA LYS A 15 6.65 -9.56 0.39
C LYS A 15 5.70 -9.50 1.58
N ALA A 16 4.65 -8.70 1.49
CA ALA A 16 3.61 -8.65 2.49
C ALA A 16 2.32 -9.23 1.91
N GLU A 17 1.84 -10.33 2.48
CA GLU A 17 0.45 -10.71 2.30
C GLU A 17 -0.40 -9.80 3.18
N VAL A 18 -1.18 -8.92 2.56
CA VAL A 18 -2.01 -7.98 3.29
C VAL A 18 -3.35 -8.61 3.63
N PHE A 19 -3.73 -8.53 4.92
CA PHE A 19 -5.06 -8.93 5.38
C PHE A 19 -5.87 -7.71 5.88
N GLY A 20 -7.17 -7.72 5.60
CA GLY A 20 -8.11 -6.75 6.16
C GLY A 20 -8.02 -5.34 5.57
N VAL A 21 -8.25 -5.19 4.26
CA VAL A 21 -8.43 -3.87 3.63
C VAL A 21 -9.73 -3.24 4.15
N ASN A 22 -9.64 -2.44 5.21
CA ASN A 22 -10.82 -1.81 5.80
C ASN A 22 -10.47 -0.45 6.42
N THR A 23 -10.72 0.62 5.67
CA THR A 23 -10.53 2.00 6.13
C THR A 23 -11.32 2.33 7.39
N ARG A 24 -12.52 1.76 7.58
CA ARG A 24 -13.38 2.04 8.73
C ARG A 24 -12.89 1.38 10.02
N ARG A 25 -12.26 0.21 9.92
CA ARG A 25 -11.65 -0.50 11.07
C ARG A 25 -10.42 0.27 11.59
N TYR A 26 -9.68 0.91 10.70
CA TYR A 26 -8.42 1.56 11.04
C TYR A 26 -8.51 3.08 11.21
N SER A 27 -9.58 3.74 10.76
CA SER A 27 -9.77 5.19 10.99
C SER A 27 -9.71 5.56 12.47
N ARG A 28 -10.28 4.73 13.35
CA ARG A 28 -10.17 4.90 14.81
C ARG A 28 -8.74 4.77 15.32
N GLN A 29 -7.94 3.88 14.73
CA GLN A 29 -6.54 3.73 15.12
C GLN A 29 -5.73 4.97 14.75
N PHE A 30 -6.07 5.65 13.66
CA PHE A 30 -5.40 6.89 13.20
C PHE A 30 -6.15 8.16 13.58
N GLN A 31 -6.95 8.14 14.66
CA GLN A 31 -7.64 9.33 15.19
C GLN A 31 -8.43 10.13 14.12
N GLY A 32 -9.02 9.44 13.13
CA GLY A 32 -9.83 10.07 12.09
C GLY A 32 -9.05 10.66 10.91
N ILE A 33 -7.70 10.59 10.89
CA ILE A 33 -6.87 11.10 9.77
C ILE A 33 -7.11 10.31 8.46
N VAL A 34 -7.53 9.04 8.58
CA VAL A 34 -7.80 8.17 7.44
C VAL A 34 -9.20 8.39 6.88
N SER A 35 -9.26 8.76 5.60
CA SER A 35 -10.50 8.96 4.83
C SER A 35 -10.71 7.89 3.76
N ASN A 36 -11.70 8.08 2.87
CA ASN A 36 -11.91 7.21 1.71
C ASN A 36 -10.85 7.37 0.60
N LYS A 37 -9.92 8.34 0.74
CA LYS A 37 -8.76 8.57 -0.13
C LYS A 37 -7.54 7.73 0.25
N GLN A 38 -7.63 6.96 1.33
CA GLN A 38 -6.57 6.08 1.79
C GLN A 38 -7.02 4.61 1.76
N ILE A 39 -6.04 3.71 1.83
CA ILE A 39 -6.21 2.28 2.10
C ILE A 39 -5.32 1.95 3.28
N CYS A 40 -5.81 1.16 4.23
CA CYS A 40 -5.00 0.65 5.31
C CYS A 40 -4.76 -0.84 5.11
N ALA A 41 -3.52 -1.23 5.30
CA ALA A 41 -3.05 -2.59 5.05
C ALA A 41 -2.04 -2.96 6.13
N LYS A 42 -2.11 -4.20 6.60
CA LYS A 42 -1.15 -4.78 7.52
C LYS A 42 -0.53 -5.99 6.84
N GLY A 43 0.79 -6.10 6.84
CA GLY A 43 1.44 -7.29 6.28
C GLY A 43 1.36 -8.49 7.21
N ASN A 44 1.43 -9.67 6.60
CA ASN A 44 1.43 -10.95 7.29
C ASN A 44 2.65 -11.06 8.22
N ASN A 45 2.47 -11.76 9.33
CA ASN A 45 3.45 -11.88 10.42
C ASN A 45 3.96 -10.53 10.96
N GLY A 46 3.22 -9.44 10.70
CA GLY A 46 3.59 -8.12 11.18
C GLY A 46 4.69 -7.42 10.38
N VAL A 47 5.07 -7.97 9.23
CA VAL A 47 6.03 -7.33 8.34
C VAL A 47 5.35 -6.14 7.68
N ASN A 48 5.81 -4.94 8.00
CA ASN A 48 5.26 -3.68 7.49
C ASN A 48 6.38 -2.85 6.86
N PRO A 49 6.04 -1.94 5.92
CA PRO A 49 6.96 -0.94 5.40
C PRO A 49 7.73 -0.20 6.50
N CYS A 50 8.98 0.11 6.21
CA CYS A 50 9.91 0.83 7.07
C CYS A 50 9.85 2.35 6.87
N PRO A 51 10.38 3.14 7.84
CA PRO A 51 10.83 4.49 7.54
C PRO A 51 11.80 4.45 6.34
N GLY A 52 11.54 5.25 5.31
CA GLY A 52 12.28 5.21 4.03
C GLY A 52 11.49 4.60 2.87
N ASP A 53 10.51 3.73 3.12
CA ASP A 53 9.66 3.14 2.06
C ASP A 53 8.54 4.09 1.60
N SER A 54 8.51 5.33 2.11
CA SER A 54 7.48 6.33 1.77
C SER A 54 7.51 6.64 0.27
N GLY A 55 6.35 6.61 -0.39
CA GLY A 55 6.27 6.69 -1.85
C GLY A 55 6.38 5.33 -2.56
N GLY A 56 6.74 4.25 -1.85
CA GLY A 56 6.83 2.91 -2.41
C GLY A 56 5.49 2.33 -2.86
N PRO A 57 5.49 1.37 -3.82
CA PRO A 57 4.26 0.87 -4.42
C PRO A 57 3.59 -0.26 -3.61
N LEU A 58 2.28 -0.21 -3.46
CA LEU A 58 1.48 -1.37 -3.08
C LEU A 58 0.89 -1.99 -4.35
N ILE A 59 1.45 -3.14 -4.77
CA ILE A 59 1.05 -3.83 -6.01
C ILE A 59 0.14 -5.02 -5.70
N LEU A 60 -1.06 -5.03 -6.29
CA LEU A 60 -1.92 -6.20 -6.36
C LEU A 60 -1.47 -7.09 -7.52
N LEU A 61 -1.18 -8.35 -7.22
CA LEU A 61 -0.97 -9.38 -8.23
C LEU A 61 -2.32 -9.99 -8.59
N ASP A 62 -2.87 -9.61 -9.73
CA ASP A 62 -4.07 -10.22 -10.28
C ASP A 62 -3.66 -11.40 -11.17
N LYS A 63 -4.12 -12.60 -10.80
CA LYS A 63 -3.89 -13.85 -11.53
C LYS A 63 -5.17 -14.34 -12.22
N SER A 64 -6.18 -13.49 -12.36
CA SER A 64 -7.42 -13.83 -13.06
C SER A 64 -7.17 -14.06 -14.56
N ASN A 65 -8.03 -14.88 -15.19
CA ASN A 65 -8.10 -15.02 -16.65
C ASN A 65 -6.81 -15.51 -17.36
N ASN A 66 -6.04 -16.42 -16.76
CA ASN A 66 -4.77 -16.95 -17.31
C ASN A 66 -3.72 -15.87 -17.65
N LYS A 67 -3.88 -14.64 -17.14
CA LYS A 67 -2.92 -13.55 -17.28
C LYS A 67 -2.49 -13.08 -15.90
N SER A 68 -1.19 -12.93 -15.71
CA SER A 68 -0.65 -12.30 -14.51
C SER A 68 -0.49 -10.81 -14.79
N SER A 69 -1.22 -9.97 -14.07
CA SER A 69 -1.08 -8.51 -14.15
C SER A 69 -0.72 -7.92 -12.79
N ASN A 70 0.11 -6.87 -12.83
CA ASN A 70 0.55 -6.12 -11.66
C ASN A 70 -0.21 -4.80 -11.64
N ILE A 71 -1.05 -4.59 -10.64
CA ILE A 71 -1.89 -3.39 -10.52
C ILE A 71 -1.39 -2.56 -9.34
N LEU A 72 -0.99 -1.31 -9.58
CA LEU A 72 -0.68 -0.36 -8.52
C LEU A 72 -1.97 0.08 -7.82
N VAL A 73 -2.17 -0.38 -6.59
CA VAL A 73 -3.41 -0.11 -5.83
C VAL A 73 -3.20 0.91 -4.71
N GLY A 74 -1.96 1.11 -4.28
CA GLY A 74 -1.64 2.08 -3.24
C GLY A 74 -0.20 2.59 -3.30
N ILE A 75 0.06 3.68 -2.59
CA ILE A 75 1.40 4.27 -2.43
C ILE A 75 1.62 4.43 -0.93
N VAL A 76 2.75 3.94 -0.40
CA VAL A 76 3.09 4.03 1.04
C VAL A 76 3.05 5.49 1.47
N SER A 77 2.30 5.81 2.53
CA SER A 77 2.13 7.18 3.01
C SER A 77 2.66 7.35 4.42
N PHE A 78 2.03 6.72 5.42
CA PHE A 78 2.46 6.84 6.82
C PHE A 78 2.01 5.65 7.67
N GLY A 79 2.61 5.50 8.85
CA GLY A 79 2.27 4.47 9.83
C GLY A 79 2.68 4.90 11.24
N LYS A 80 2.37 4.07 12.24
CA LYS A 80 2.70 4.35 13.65
C LYS A 80 4.07 3.84 14.11
N GLY A 81 4.72 2.99 13.32
CA GLY A 81 5.99 2.37 13.72
C GLY A 81 7.15 3.36 13.59
N LYS A 82 7.95 3.50 14.66
CA LYS A 82 9.26 4.18 14.61
C LYS A 82 10.36 3.31 13.95
N TYR A 83 10.17 2.00 13.94
CA TYR A 83 11.10 1.02 13.38
C TYR A 83 10.39 0.11 12.38
N CYS A 84 11.15 -0.56 11.53
CA CYS A 84 10.69 -1.60 10.62
C CYS A 84 9.89 -2.70 11.34
N ALA A 85 8.90 -3.28 10.64
CA ALA A 85 8.19 -4.49 11.07
C ALA A 85 7.54 -4.43 12.48
N TRP A 86 6.84 -3.33 12.78
CA TRP A 86 6.05 -3.21 14.00
C TRP A 86 4.71 -3.98 13.87
N GLY A 87 4.77 -5.27 14.21
CA GLY A 87 3.84 -6.31 13.77
C GLY A 87 2.38 -6.28 14.21
N VAL A 88 1.92 -5.18 14.78
CA VAL A 88 0.55 -5.00 15.27
C VAL A 88 -0.22 -3.91 14.53
N TRP A 89 0.45 -2.86 14.03
CA TRP A 89 -0.23 -1.72 13.44
C TRP A 89 -0.29 -1.82 11.91
N PRO A 90 -1.41 -1.44 11.27
CA PRO A 90 -1.45 -1.28 9.83
C PRO A 90 -0.61 -0.07 9.39
N VAL A 91 -0.26 -0.04 8.12
CA VAL A 91 0.28 1.12 7.41
C VAL A 91 -0.83 1.73 6.55
N VAL A 92 -0.78 3.06 6.40
CA VAL A 92 -1.68 3.84 5.55
C VAL A 92 -1.03 4.09 4.21
N TYR A 93 -1.79 3.84 3.17
CA TYR A 93 -1.42 4.03 1.77
C TYR A 93 -2.37 5.02 1.12
N THR A 94 -1.88 5.83 0.20
CA THR A 94 -2.71 6.61 -0.72
C THR A 94 -3.50 5.67 -1.62
N LYS A 95 -4.81 5.84 -1.76
CA LYS A 95 -5.66 5.00 -2.61
C LYS A 95 -5.57 5.43 -4.07
N VAL A 96 -4.76 4.77 -4.89
CA VAL A 96 -4.49 5.19 -6.28
C VAL A 96 -5.77 5.35 -7.12
N SER A 97 -6.74 4.43 -6.96
CA SER A 97 -8.03 4.52 -7.65
C SER A 97 -8.82 5.82 -7.39
N LYS A 98 -8.58 6.52 -6.28
CA LYS A 98 -9.20 7.82 -5.97
C LYS A 98 -8.54 9.01 -6.65
N TYR A 99 -7.35 8.81 -7.23
CA TYR A 99 -6.58 9.87 -7.90
C TYR A 99 -6.45 9.66 -9.40
N MET A 100 -7.08 8.63 -9.99
CA MET A 100 -6.98 8.34 -11.43
C MET A 100 -7.37 9.51 -12.33
N GLY A 101 -8.35 10.32 -11.94
CA GLY A 101 -8.71 11.53 -12.69
C GLY A 101 -7.58 12.57 -12.72
N TRP A 102 -6.90 12.76 -11.59
CA TRP A 102 -5.73 13.63 -11.51
C TRP A 102 -4.53 13.03 -12.28
N ILE A 103 -4.28 11.73 -12.12
CA ILE A 103 -3.17 11.03 -12.80
C ILE A 103 -3.30 11.17 -14.32
N ARG A 104 -4.47 10.81 -14.90
CA ARG A 104 -4.71 10.92 -16.35
C ARG A 104 -4.46 12.34 -16.86
N LYS A 105 -5.01 13.33 -16.16
CA LYS A 105 -4.84 14.75 -16.51
C LYS A 105 -3.36 15.19 -16.57
N ASN A 106 -2.46 14.58 -15.79
CA ASN A 106 -1.05 15.00 -15.72
C ASN A 106 -0.08 14.04 -16.44
N VAL A 107 -0.58 12.93 -17.01
CA VAL A 107 0.24 11.96 -17.76
C VAL A 107 -0.09 12.02 -19.25
N ASP A 108 -1.32 12.37 -19.63
CA ASP A 108 -1.74 12.48 -21.02
C ASP A 108 -1.34 13.84 -21.67
N SER A 109 -0.26 14.47 -21.18
CA SER A 109 0.24 15.79 -21.64
C SER A 109 1.21 15.68 -22.81
#